data_AF-A0A061NQ45-F1
#
_entry.id   AF-A0A061NQ45-F1
#
_cell.length_a   1.000
_cell.length_b   1.000
_cell.length_c   1.000
_cell.angle_alpha   90.00
_cell.angle_beta   90.00
_cell.angle_gamma   90.00
#
_symmetry.space_group_name_H-M   'P 1'
#
loop_
_entity.id
_entity.type
_entity.pdbx_description
1 polymer ?
#
loop_
_entity_poly.entity_id
_entity_poly.type
_entity_poly.pdbx_seq_one_letter_code
_entity_poly.pdbx_strand_id
1 'polypeptide(L)'
;MVQIACKRILNSFFFATSAFALILTIPSLALANDDEEATDFDGIVNENLVLPDLHENTVIYNGTMNPDLTLILFFDGTEVDPYVNDNGEFSMVIPSYAELEAGDTLMFLFAGSGLPRETPVNVEVQPSDLEKDVVGSDIGDETIKEAIKNETSLDYRRNATSDGEDVVTLDVETVGDVDQVFAIQEGDTIDNESNRLEHISGNTFRQYFPNSSAGDVIEVYIVASGVTAMIEDEVPSDDTESGADKSEVNDG
;
A
#
# COMPACT_ATOMS: atom_id res chain seq x y z
N MET A 1 -43.66 -17.06 -29.75
CA MET A 1 -43.92 -16.38 -31.04
C MET A 1 -44.97 -15.32 -30.80
N VAL A 2 -44.74 -14.11 -31.30
CA VAL A 2 -45.64 -12.93 -31.38
C VAL A 2 -45.72 -12.02 -30.13
N GLN A 3 -44.92 -10.94 -30.21
CA GLN A 3 -45.21 -9.63 -29.63
C GLN A 3 -46.55 -9.08 -30.15
N ILE A 4 -47.34 -8.43 -29.29
CA ILE A 4 -48.14 -7.27 -29.71
C ILE A 4 -48.02 -6.19 -28.63
N ALA A 5 -47.30 -5.14 -28.99
CA ALA A 5 -47.37 -3.83 -28.34
C ALA A 5 -48.78 -3.24 -28.54
N CYS A 6 -49.36 -2.65 -27.50
CA CYS A 6 -50.48 -1.73 -27.69
C CYS A 6 -50.39 -0.52 -26.77
N LYS A 7 -50.15 0.60 -27.43
CA LYS A 7 -50.16 2.00 -27.00
C LYS A 7 -51.58 2.40 -26.52
N ARG A 8 -51.70 3.05 -25.35
CA ARG A 8 -52.88 3.81 -24.90
C ARG A 8 -52.38 5.05 -24.15
N ILE A 9 -52.45 6.23 -24.75
CA ILE A 9 -53.55 7.21 -24.73
C ILE A 9 -53.76 7.81 -23.32
N LEU A 10 -53.40 9.09 -23.25
CA LEU A 10 -53.76 10.13 -22.28
C LEU A 10 -55.05 9.88 -21.51
N ASN A 11 -55.01 10.14 -20.19
CA ASN A 11 -56.11 10.80 -19.53
C ASN A 11 -55.63 11.65 -18.35
N SER A 12 -55.97 12.93 -18.43
CA SER A 12 -55.74 13.99 -17.46
C SER A 12 -56.53 13.73 -16.19
N PHE A 13 -55.91 13.84 -15.02
CA PHE A 13 -56.63 14.20 -13.80
C PHE A 13 -55.81 15.20 -12.99
N PHE A 14 -56.34 16.42 -12.99
CA PHE A 14 -55.96 17.53 -12.15
C PHE A 14 -56.44 17.23 -10.72
N PHE A 15 -55.52 17.12 -9.76
CA PHE A 15 -55.83 17.39 -8.36
C PHE A 15 -54.71 18.27 -7.81
N ALA A 16 -55.05 19.55 -7.64
CA ALA A 16 -54.27 20.51 -6.90
C ALA A 16 -54.30 20.13 -5.42
N THR A 17 -53.14 19.96 -4.80
CA THR A 17 -52.98 20.08 -3.35
C THR A 17 -51.57 20.59 -3.07
N SER A 18 -51.53 21.89 -2.76
CA SER A 18 -50.56 22.61 -1.92
C SER A 18 -49.16 21.99 -1.78
N ALA A 19 -48.22 22.44 -2.61
CA ALA A 19 -46.80 22.36 -2.30
C ALA A 19 -46.42 23.55 -1.43
N PHE A 20 -46.10 23.29 -0.16
CA PHE A 20 -45.34 24.19 0.69
C PHE A 20 -43.92 24.28 0.08
N ALA A 21 -43.62 25.35 -0.65
CA ALA A 21 -42.27 25.64 -1.10
C ALA A 21 -41.47 26.16 0.10
N LEU A 22 -40.70 25.27 0.74
CA LEU A 22 -39.59 25.68 1.60
C LEU A 22 -38.47 26.16 0.67
N ILE A 23 -38.46 27.47 0.39
CA ILE A 23 -37.32 28.11 -0.26
C ILE A 23 -36.18 28.10 0.76
N LEU A 24 -35.31 27.10 0.69
CA LEU A 24 -33.98 27.17 1.30
C LEU A 24 -33.17 28.21 0.52
N THR A 25 -33.23 29.46 0.99
CA THR A 25 -32.22 30.46 0.65
C THR A 25 -30.90 29.96 1.21
N ILE A 26 -30.04 29.43 0.33
CA ILE A 26 -28.64 29.19 0.65
C ILE A 26 -28.03 30.59 0.83
N PRO A 27 -27.54 30.98 2.03
CA PRO A 27 -26.73 32.17 2.12
C PRO A 27 -25.47 31.92 1.28
N SER A 28 -25.24 32.81 0.33
CA SER A 28 -23.97 32.93 -0.39
C SER A 28 -22.86 33.09 0.66
N LEU A 29 -22.12 32.02 0.95
CA LEU A 29 -20.87 32.12 1.68
C LEU A 29 -19.89 32.86 0.78
N ALA A 30 -19.65 34.12 1.14
CA ALA A 30 -18.52 34.86 0.63
C ALA A 30 -17.25 34.09 1.03
N LEU A 31 -16.42 33.77 0.03
CA LEU A 31 -15.03 33.41 0.20
C LEU A 31 -14.35 34.56 0.96
N ALA A 32 -14.22 34.40 2.28
CA ALA A 32 -13.20 35.07 3.03
C ALA A 32 -11.90 34.33 2.70
N ASN A 33 -11.00 35.01 2.00
CA ASN A 33 -9.59 34.67 2.00
C ASN A 33 -9.09 34.86 3.44
N ASP A 34 -9.19 33.83 4.27
CA ASP A 34 -8.27 33.67 5.38
C ASP A 34 -7.06 32.92 4.80
N ASP A 35 -5.98 33.65 4.59
CA ASP A 35 -4.63 33.11 4.77
C ASP A 35 -4.54 32.65 6.24
N GLU A 36 -5.14 31.50 6.58
CA GLU A 36 -4.79 30.81 7.82
C GLU A 36 -3.45 30.12 7.57
N GLU A 37 -2.46 30.65 8.29
CA GLU A 37 -1.10 30.14 8.36
C GLU A 37 -1.08 28.61 8.51
N ALA A 38 -0.12 28.01 7.80
CA ALA A 38 0.31 26.64 8.03
C ALA A 38 0.30 26.35 9.52
N THR A 39 -0.49 25.34 9.90
CA THR A 39 -0.74 24.96 11.29
C THR A 39 0.56 24.92 12.07
N ASP A 40 0.67 25.85 13.01
CA ASP A 40 1.72 25.89 14.02
C ASP A 40 1.67 24.57 14.80
N PHE A 41 2.51 23.64 14.37
CA PHE A 41 2.77 22.33 15.00
C PHE A 41 3.57 22.49 16.30
N ASP A 42 3.76 23.73 16.77
CA ASP A 42 4.56 24.10 17.92
C ASP A 42 3.76 23.87 19.21
N GLY A 43 3.74 22.62 19.66
CA GLY A 43 3.41 22.38 21.05
C GLY A 43 3.38 20.93 21.50
N ILE A 44 2.87 19.99 20.70
CA ILE A 44 2.62 18.63 21.20
C ILE A 44 2.84 17.52 20.14
N VAL A 45 3.21 17.84 18.91
CA VAL A 45 3.27 16.82 17.86
C VAL A 45 4.70 16.40 17.56
N ASN A 46 5.12 15.39 18.33
CA ASN A 46 5.83 14.23 17.83
C ASN A 46 7.28 14.45 17.39
N GLU A 47 8.21 14.37 18.35
CA GLU A 47 9.68 14.46 18.17
C GLU A 47 10.23 13.49 17.08
N ASN A 48 9.44 12.51 16.65
CA ASN A 48 9.81 11.47 15.68
C ASN A 48 8.92 11.45 14.42
N LEU A 49 8.08 12.47 14.16
CA LEU A 49 7.26 12.47 12.94
C LEU A 49 8.12 12.71 11.70
N VAL A 50 8.20 11.70 10.84
CA VAL A 50 8.75 11.81 9.49
C VAL A 50 7.73 11.21 8.54
N LEU A 51 7.14 12.06 7.72
CA LEU A 51 6.32 11.69 6.57
C LEU A 51 7.11 12.08 5.32
N PRO A 52 7.71 11.12 4.60
CA PRO A 52 8.45 11.43 3.38
C PRO A 52 7.52 11.93 2.26
N ASP A 53 8.12 12.45 1.20
CA ASP A 53 7.39 12.84 0.00
C ASP A 53 6.62 11.64 -0.58
N LEU A 54 5.38 11.89 -0.98
CA LEU A 54 4.48 10.93 -1.57
C LEU A 54 4.32 11.24 -3.05
N HIS A 55 4.39 10.22 -3.91
CA HIS A 55 4.33 10.38 -5.36
C HIS A 55 3.18 9.58 -5.96
N GLU A 56 2.75 9.94 -7.18
CA GLU A 56 1.69 9.24 -7.94
C GLU A 56 1.93 7.72 -8.03
N ASN A 57 3.18 7.30 -8.15
CA ASN A 57 3.61 5.91 -8.30
C ASN A 57 4.01 5.23 -6.98
N THR A 58 3.85 5.89 -5.83
CA THR A 58 4.18 5.26 -4.54
C THR A 58 3.22 4.10 -4.24
N VAL A 59 3.78 2.90 -4.07
CA VAL A 59 3.05 1.68 -3.71
C VAL A 59 3.23 1.35 -2.23
N ILE A 60 4.47 1.44 -1.74
CA ILE A 60 4.81 1.19 -0.33
C ILE A 60 5.29 2.50 0.28
N TYR A 61 4.59 2.94 1.34
CA TYR A 61 4.87 4.19 2.02
C TYR A 61 5.33 3.90 3.45
N ASN A 62 6.56 4.33 3.76
CA ASN A 62 7.15 4.20 5.09
C ASN A 62 7.33 5.57 5.73
N GLY A 63 7.30 5.61 7.06
CA GLY A 63 7.64 6.79 7.82
C GLY A 63 7.80 6.49 9.30
N THR A 64 7.94 7.53 10.09
CA THR A 64 8.06 7.42 11.55
C THR A 64 7.11 8.37 12.25
N MET A 65 6.72 8.02 13.47
CA MET A 65 5.88 8.81 14.35
C MET A 65 6.12 8.42 15.81
N ASN A 66 5.37 9.01 16.74
CA ASN A 66 5.43 8.62 18.14
C ASN A 66 4.66 7.29 18.28
N PRO A 67 5.28 6.22 18.80
CA PRO A 67 4.63 4.92 18.96
C PRO A 67 3.43 4.94 19.93
N ASP A 68 3.32 5.94 20.80
CA ASP A 68 2.16 6.12 21.70
C ASP A 68 0.92 6.71 20.99
N LEU A 69 1.03 7.06 19.71
CA LEU A 69 -0.05 7.60 18.90
C LEU A 69 -0.55 6.54 17.90
N THR A 70 -1.80 6.69 17.49
CA THR A 70 -2.45 5.93 16.42
C THR A 70 -2.41 6.75 15.14
N LEU A 71 -2.14 6.08 14.01
CA LEU A 71 -2.18 6.65 12.68
C LEU A 71 -3.42 6.14 11.94
N ILE A 72 -4.20 7.04 11.37
CA ILE A 72 -5.31 6.68 10.51
C ILE A 72 -5.17 7.46 9.22
N LEU A 73 -5.21 6.78 8.09
CA LEU A 73 -5.13 7.40 6.78
C LEU A 73 -6.47 7.26 6.06
N PHE A 74 -6.89 8.36 5.44
CA PHE A 74 -8.12 8.41 4.67
C PHE A 74 -7.80 8.47 3.16
N PHE A 75 -8.18 7.42 2.44
CA PHE A 75 -8.11 7.33 0.97
C PHE A 75 -9.50 7.24 0.37
N ASP A 76 -9.94 8.28 -0.33
CA ASP A 76 -11.23 8.32 -1.03
C ASP A 76 -12.40 7.75 -0.17
N GLY A 77 -12.45 8.15 1.10
CA GLY A 77 -13.47 7.70 2.06
C GLY A 77 -13.23 6.32 2.70
N THR A 78 -12.11 5.66 2.42
CA THR A 78 -11.66 4.44 3.09
C THR A 78 -10.62 4.75 4.16
N GLU A 79 -10.79 4.15 5.34
CA GLU A 79 -9.82 4.23 6.44
C GLU A 79 -8.79 3.10 6.30
N VAL A 80 -7.52 3.46 6.41
CA VAL A 80 -6.38 2.54 6.53
C VAL A 80 -5.71 2.81 7.88
N ASP A 81 -5.52 1.75 8.67
CA ASP A 81 -4.91 1.79 10.00
C ASP A 81 -3.59 1.01 9.96
N PRO A 82 -2.48 1.67 9.58
CA PRO A 82 -1.18 1.01 9.47
C PRO A 82 -0.62 0.65 10.85
N TYR A 83 0.05 -0.48 10.93
CA TYR A 83 0.75 -0.86 12.16
C TYR A 83 1.96 0.04 12.40
N VAL A 84 2.02 0.63 13.60
CA VAL A 84 3.16 1.40 14.10
C VAL A 84 3.89 0.55 15.14
N ASN A 85 5.18 0.33 14.95
CA ASN A 85 5.98 -0.49 15.87
C ASN A 85 6.43 0.28 17.12
N ASP A 86 7.06 -0.40 18.08
CA ASP A 86 7.51 0.19 19.34
C ASP A 86 8.58 1.28 19.18
N ASN A 87 9.27 1.33 18.03
CA ASN A 87 10.21 2.39 17.68
C ASN A 87 9.55 3.57 16.97
N GLY A 88 8.24 3.47 16.68
CA GLY A 88 7.47 4.48 16.00
C GLY A 88 7.50 4.38 14.48
N GLU A 89 8.02 3.31 13.91
CA GLU A 89 8.08 3.11 12.46
C GLU A 89 6.76 2.52 11.98
N PHE A 90 6.30 2.98 10.82
CA PHE A 90 5.18 2.39 10.13
C PHE A 90 5.55 2.09 8.68
N SER A 91 4.89 1.07 8.16
CA SER A 91 4.97 0.67 6.77
C SER A 91 3.58 0.29 6.32
N MET A 92 3.18 0.78 5.16
CA MET A 92 1.85 0.51 4.64
C MET A 92 1.86 0.44 3.12
N VAL A 93 0.87 -0.25 2.59
CA VAL A 93 0.59 -0.30 1.16
C VAL A 93 -0.47 0.74 0.83
N ILE A 94 -0.17 1.61 -0.12
CA ILE A 94 -1.17 2.50 -0.74
C ILE A 94 -2.21 1.59 -1.42
N PRO A 95 -3.51 1.66 -1.11
CA PRO A 95 -4.48 0.75 -1.70
C PRO A 95 -4.51 0.82 -3.24
N SER A 96 -4.66 -0.32 -3.93
CA SER A 96 -4.53 -0.37 -5.40
C SER A 96 -5.60 0.40 -6.17
N TYR A 97 -6.74 0.69 -5.53
CA TYR A 97 -7.79 1.54 -6.09
C TYR A 97 -7.54 3.04 -5.91
N ALA A 98 -6.50 3.42 -5.14
CA ALA A 98 -6.13 4.82 -5.00
C ALA A 98 -5.39 5.24 -6.29
N GLU A 99 -6.12 5.87 -7.21
CA GLU A 99 -5.53 6.56 -8.35
C GLU A 99 -4.95 7.88 -7.84
N LEU A 100 -3.69 7.86 -7.40
CA LEU A 100 -3.00 9.07 -6.95
C LEU A 100 -2.65 9.96 -8.14
N GLU A 101 -3.15 11.19 -8.15
CA GLU A 101 -2.78 12.22 -9.12
C GLU A 101 -1.93 13.32 -8.46
N ALA A 102 -0.95 13.85 -9.18
CA ALA A 102 -0.15 14.96 -8.67
C ALA A 102 -1.04 16.17 -8.32
N GLY A 103 -0.86 16.69 -7.11
CA GLY A 103 -1.69 17.74 -6.53
C GLY A 103 -2.85 17.24 -5.69
N ASP A 104 -3.11 15.92 -5.65
CA ASP A 104 -4.00 15.33 -4.65
C ASP A 104 -3.45 15.55 -3.23
N THR A 105 -4.34 15.51 -2.24
CA THR A 105 -3.96 15.66 -0.84
C THR A 105 -4.46 14.47 -0.05
N LEU A 106 -3.53 13.76 0.61
CA LEU A 106 -3.86 12.72 1.56
C LEU A 106 -3.88 13.27 2.98
N MET A 107 -4.88 12.86 3.75
CA MET A 107 -5.04 13.25 5.15
C MET A 107 -4.66 12.09 6.08
N PHE A 108 -3.60 12.31 6.86
CA PHE A 108 -3.21 11.47 7.97
C PHE A 108 -3.78 12.05 9.27
N LEU A 109 -4.50 11.24 10.03
CA LEU A 109 -5.07 11.61 11.31
C LEU A 109 -4.27 10.94 12.43
N PHE A 110 -3.68 11.75 13.29
CA PHE A 110 -2.97 11.27 14.48
C PHE A 110 -3.86 11.42 15.70
N ALA A 111 -4.01 10.34 16.46
CA ALA A 111 -4.83 10.30 17.67
C ALA A 111 -4.07 9.64 18.83
N GLY A 112 -4.35 10.01 20.08
CA GLY A 112 -3.74 9.35 21.24
C GLY A 112 -3.64 10.25 22.47
N SER A 113 -3.30 9.65 23.61
CA SER A 113 -3.18 10.36 24.89
C SER A 113 -2.08 11.41 24.92
N GLY A 114 -1.12 11.32 23.98
CA GLY A 114 -0.07 12.30 23.79
C GLY A 114 -0.57 13.61 23.17
N LEU A 115 -1.76 13.64 22.54
CA LEU A 115 -2.28 14.81 21.84
C LEU A 115 -3.46 15.45 22.60
N PRO A 116 -3.62 16.78 22.54
CA PRO A 116 -4.76 17.46 23.17
C PRO A 116 -6.09 17.19 22.43
N ARG A 117 -6.00 16.81 21.15
CA ARG A 117 -7.08 16.42 20.24
C ARG A 117 -6.48 15.67 19.05
N GLU A 118 -7.31 14.96 18.30
CA GLU A 118 -6.92 14.38 17.02
C GLU A 118 -6.38 15.48 16.10
N THR A 119 -5.27 15.17 15.42
CA THR A 119 -4.51 16.14 14.62
C THR A 119 -4.39 15.62 13.19
N PRO A 120 -5.04 16.28 12.22
CA PRO A 120 -4.85 15.97 10.81
C PRO A 120 -3.54 16.58 10.29
N VAL A 121 -2.85 15.84 9.44
CA VAL A 121 -1.69 16.28 8.65
C VAL A 121 -1.98 15.94 7.21
N ASN A 122 -1.84 16.94 6.34
CA ASN A 122 -2.08 16.79 4.92
C ASN A 122 -0.75 16.67 4.18
N VAL A 123 -0.63 15.66 3.34
CA VAL A 123 0.53 15.45 2.45
C VAL A 123 0.06 15.57 1.01
N GLU A 124 0.72 16.44 0.25
CA GLU A 124 0.43 16.65 -1.16
C GLU A 124 1.17 15.61 -2.02
N VAL A 125 0.44 14.96 -2.91
CA VAL A 125 0.98 14.01 -3.88
C VAL A 125 1.80 14.75 -4.92
N GLN A 126 3.07 14.37 -5.04
CA GLN A 126 4.01 14.90 -6.03
C GLN A 126 3.91 14.12 -7.35
N PRO A 127 4.32 14.72 -8.49
CA PRO A 127 4.45 13.99 -9.74
C PRO A 127 5.32 12.73 -9.60
N SER A 128 5.02 11.73 -10.41
CA SER A 128 5.76 10.47 -10.44
C SER A 128 7.29 10.62 -10.50
N ASP A 129 7.98 9.78 -9.74
CA ASP A 129 9.44 9.71 -9.69
C ASP A 129 9.89 8.25 -9.61
N LEU A 130 10.76 7.82 -10.54
CA LEU A 130 11.15 6.42 -10.72
C LEU A 130 11.81 5.80 -9.48
N GLU A 131 12.36 6.61 -8.57
CA GLU A 131 13.01 6.13 -7.34
C GLU A 131 12.05 6.11 -6.13
N LYS A 132 10.74 6.33 -6.35
CA LYS A 132 9.75 6.57 -5.27
C LYS A 132 8.56 5.61 -5.26
N ASP A 133 8.65 4.51 -6.00
CA ASP A 133 7.64 3.45 -5.92
C ASP A 133 7.60 2.80 -4.52
N VAL A 134 8.79 2.63 -3.92
CA VAL A 134 8.98 2.23 -2.53
C VAL A 134 9.66 3.38 -1.81
N VAL A 135 8.89 4.08 -0.99
CA VAL A 135 9.44 5.11 -0.12
C VAL A 135 10.06 4.40 1.07
N GLY A 136 11.38 4.21 1.04
CA GLY A 136 12.10 3.55 2.13
C GLY A 136 12.01 4.32 3.46
N SER A 137 12.00 3.59 4.57
CA SER A 137 12.22 4.21 5.88
C SER A 137 13.72 4.47 6.05
N ASP A 138 14.12 5.73 6.22
CA ASP A 138 15.50 6.12 6.56
C ASP A 138 15.91 5.68 7.98
N ILE A 139 14.96 5.19 8.77
CA ILE A 139 15.12 4.76 10.16
C ILE A 139 14.36 3.44 10.32
N GLY A 140 15.05 2.37 10.72
CA GLY A 140 14.50 1.02 10.78
C GLY A 140 15.01 0.26 12.00
N ASP A 141 14.16 -0.52 12.66
CA ASP A 141 14.60 -1.63 13.49
C ASP A 141 15.27 -2.67 12.59
N GLU A 142 16.57 -2.51 12.40
CA GLU A 142 17.38 -3.44 11.62
C GLU A 142 17.22 -4.86 12.15
N THR A 143 16.87 -5.05 13.43
CA THR A 143 16.61 -6.37 14.00
C THR A 143 15.39 -7.03 13.36
N ILE A 144 14.27 -6.31 13.20
CA ILE A 144 13.05 -6.87 12.59
C ILE A 144 13.29 -7.12 11.10
N LYS A 145 13.89 -6.15 10.39
CA LYS A 145 14.22 -6.31 8.97
C LYS A 145 15.13 -7.51 8.74
N GLU A 146 16.19 -7.64 9.53
CA GLU A 146 17.12 -8.77 9.42
C GLU A 146 16.48 -10.10 9.84
N ALA A 147 15.59 -10.12 10.83
CA ALA A 147 14.84 -11.33 11.17
C ALA A 147 13.96 -11.79 9.99
N ILE A 148 13.22 -10.86 9.36
CA ILE A 148 12.41 -11.16 8.17
C ILE A 148 13.31 -11.69 7.05
N LYS A 149 14.43 -11.03 6.74
CA LYS A 149 15.35 -11.47 5.67
C LYS A 149 15.98 -12.83 5.94
N ASN A 150 16.37 -13.12 7.18
CA ASN A 150 17.10 -14.34 7.52
C ASN A 150 16.20 -15.56 7.66
N GLU A 151 14.95 -15.37 8.06
CA GLU A 151 14.01 -16.47 8.28
C GLU A 151 13.03 -16.68 7.12
N THR A 152 12.90 -15.73 6.19
CA THR A 152 12.11 -15.91 4.97
C THR A 152 12.82 -16.88 4.01
N SER A 153 12.06 -17.83 3.49
CA SER A 153 12.54 -18.79 2.48
C SER A 153 11.98 -18.45 1.10
N LEU A 154 12.84 -18.49 0.08
CA LEU A 154 12.49 -18.32 -1.33
C LEU A 154 12.67 -19.66 -2.05
N ASP A 155 11.60 -20.20 -2.65
CA ASP A 155 11.65 -21.43 -3.44
C ASP A 155 11.24 -21.17 -4.89
N TYR A 156 12.20 -21.36 -5.79
CA TYR A 156 12.01 -21.19 -7.22
C TYR A 156 11.68 -22.51 -7.89
N ARG A 157 10.64 -22.51 -8.73
CA ARG A 157 10.25 -23.65 -9.55
C ARG A 157 10.07 -23.24 -10.99
N ARG A 158 10.64 -23.99 -11.92
CA ARG A 158 10.35 -23.84 -13.34
C ARG A 158 9.16 -24.70 -13.75
N ASN A 159 8.16 -24.05 -14.32
CA ASN A 159 6.94 -24.68 -14.79
C ASN A 159 6.78 -24.41 -16.29
N ALA A 160 6.72 -25.48 -17.08
CA ALA A 160 6.33 -25.38 -18.48
C ALA A 160 4.82 -25.13 -18.58
N THR A 161 4.42 -24.08 -19.26
CA THR A 161 3.01 -23.81 -19.57
C THR A 161 2.49 -24.78 -20.63
N SER A 162 1.17 -24.82 -20.83
CA SER A 162 0.55 -25.65 -21.87
C SER A 162 1.03 -25.30 -23.29
N ASP A 163 1.52 -24.08 -23.47
CA ASP A 163 2.04 -23.57 -24.74
C ASP A 163 3.56 -23.79 -24.89
N GLY A 164 4.21 -24.38 -23.87
CA GLY A 164 5.63 -24.70 -23.87
C GLY A 164 6.54 -23.54 -23.46
N GLU A 165 5.97 -22.44 -22.94
CA GLU A 165 6.76 -21.35 -22.34
C GLU A 165 7.23 -21.77 -20.95
N ASP A 166 8.48 -21.46 -20.63
CA ASP A 166 9.05 -21.72 -19.31
C ASP A 166 8.75 -20.52 -18.41
N VAL A 167 8.08 -20.78 -17.29
CA VAL A 167 7.68 -19.75 -16.33
C VAL A 167 8.35 -20.05 -15.00
N VAL A 168 9.08 -19.06 -14.49
CA VAL A 168 9.63 -19.12 -13.13
C VAL A 168 8.49 -18.83 -12.16
N THR A 169 8.27 -19.74 -11.23
CA THR A 169 7.34 -19.56 -10.11
C THR A 169 8.16 -19.36 -8.86
N LEU A 170 7.86 -18.30 -8.11
CA LEU A 170 8.47 -18.00 -6.82
C LEU A 170 7.44 -18.27 -5.73
N ASP A 171 7.75 -19.18 -4.82
CA ASP A 171 7.06 -19.32 -3.54
C ASP A 171 7.90 -18.60 -2.46
N VAL A 172 7.27 -17.70 -1.73
CA VAL A 172 7.86 -16.98 -0.59
C VAL A 172 7.20 -17.47 0.69
N GLU A 173 7.95 -18.09 1.58
CA GLU A 173 7.49 -18.48 2.92
C GLU A 173 8.02 -17.47 3.94
N THR A 174 7.15 -16.61 4.45
CA THR A 174 7.50 -15.53 5.37
C THR A 174 7.43 -15.97 6.84
N VAL A 175 8.01 -15.16 7.72
CA VAL A 175 7.86 -15.30 9.17
C VAL A 175 6.90 -14.29 9.75
N GLY A 176 6.11 -14.76 10.73
CA GLY A 176 5.11 -13.93 11.40
C GLY A 176 3.92 -13.58 10.50
N ASP A 177 3.13 -12.62 10.99
CA ASP A 177 2.03 -12.03 10.23
C ASP A 177 2.61 -10.93 9.34
N VAL A 178 2.33 -11.02 8.03
CA VAL A 178 2.74 -10.02 7.03
C VAL A 178 1.51 -9.32 6.49
N ASP A 179 1.63 -8.02 6.25
CA ASP A 179 0.55 -7.21 5.68
C ASP A 179 0.45 -7.47 4.17
N GLN A 180 1.59 -7.38 3.49
CA GLN A 180 1.67 -7.62 2.06
C GLN A 180 3.08 -8.02 1.60
N VAL A 181 3.14 -8.86 0.58
CA VAL A 181 4.37 -9.23 -0.13
C VAL A 181 4.26 -8.84 -1.61
N PHE A 182 5.36 -8.31 -2.15
CA PHE A 182 5.54 -8.00 -3.56
C PHE A 182 6.85 -8.59 -4.08
N ALA A 183 6.90 -8.90 -5.37
CA ALA A 183 8.16 -9.22 -6.02
C ALA A 183 8.22 -8.70 -7.46
N ILE A 184 9.42 -8.22 -7.82
CA ILE A 184 9.74 -7.60 -9.10
C ILE A 184 11.09 -8.12 -9.60
N GLN A 185 11.35 -8.00 -10.90
CA GLN A 185 12.72 -8.16 -11.40
C GLN A 185 13.52 -6.89 -11.10
N GLU A 186 14.82 -7.02 -10.83
CA GLU A 186 15.70 -5.87 -10.57
C GLU A 186 15.58 -4.83 -11.70
N GLY A 187 15.30 -3.58 -11.31
CA GLY A 187 15.13 -2.45 -12.23
C GLY A 187 13.73 -2.28 -12.83
N ASP A 188 12.77 -3.15 -12.51
CA ASP A 188 11.36 -2.91 -12.80
C ASP A 188 10.73 -1.96 -11.77
N THR A 189 9.60 -1.36 -12.14
CA THR A 189 8.77 -0.57 -11.22
C THR A 189 7.77 -1.47 -10.52
N ILE A 190 7.54 -1.26 -9.22
CA ILE A 190 6.51 -2.01 -8.49
C ILE A 190 5.12 -1.49 -8.84
N ASP A 191 4.22 -2.40 -9.17
CA ASP A 191 2.81 -2.18 -9.41
C ASP A 191 1.98 -2.99 -8.41
N ASN A 192 1.01 -2.33 -7.78
CA ASN A 192 0.26 -2.92 -6.67
C ASN A 192 -0.64 -4.09 -7.08
N GLU A 193 -1.04 -4.17 -8.35
CA GLU A 193 -1.88 -5.28 -8.82
C GLU A 193 -1.05 -6.42 -9.40
N SER A 194 -0.01 -6.09 -10.16
CA SER A 194 0.75 -7.05 -10.96
C SER A 194 1.90 -7.70 -10.20
N ASN A 195 2.48 -6.97 -9.23
CA ASN A 195 3.66 -7.44 -8.49
C ASN A 195 3.32 -8.02 -7.11
N ARG A 196 2.05 -7.94 -6.72
CA ARG A 196 1.57 -8.45 -5.43
C ARG A 196 1.44 -9.97 -5.45
N LEU A 197 2.11 -10.65 -4.52
CA LEU A 197 2.04 -12.10 -4.47
C LEU A 197 0.65 -12.58 -4.01
N GLU A 198 0.20 -13.68 -4.60
CA GLU A 198 -1.02 -14.38 -4.20
C GLU A 198 -0.78 -15.12 -2.88
N HIS A 199 -1.63 -14.88 -1.89
CA HIS A 199 -1.62 -15.66 -0.65
C HIS A 199 -2.17 -17.07 -0.91
N ILE A 200 -1.35 -18.10 -0.66
CA ILE A 200 -1.72 -19.48 -0.94
C ILE A 200 -2.27 -20.14 0.32
N SER A 201 -1.46 -20.19 1.39
CA SER A 201 -1.82 -20.80 2.66
C SER A 201 -0.78 -20.51 3.72
N GLY A 202 -1.18 -20.40 4.99
CA GLY A 202 -0.24 -20.13 6.08
C GLY A 202 0.53 -18.84 5.79
N ASN A 203 1.86 -18.93 5.79
CA ASN A 203 2.74 -17.80 5.48
C ASN A 203 3.34 -17.89 4.07
N THR A 204 2.74 -18.68 3.18
CA THR A 204 3.24 -18.89 1.83
C THR A 204 2.50 -18.03 0.81
N PHE A 205 3.28 -17.31 0.01
CA PHE A 205 2.86 -16.41 -1.05
C PHE A 205 3.46 -16.87 -2.39
N ARG A 206 2.80 -16.58 -3.51
CA ARG A 206 3.26 -17.00 -4.84
C ARG A 206 3.15 -15.92 -5.90
N GLN A 207 4.12 -15.88 -6.80
CA GLN A 207 4.04 -15.14 -8.06
C GLN A 207 4.70 -15.89 -9.21
N TYR A 208 4.30 -15.51 -10.43
CA TYR A 208 4.80 -16.07 -11.67
C TYR A 208 5.56 -15.01 -12.46
N PHE A 209 6.74 -15.37 -12.94
CA PHE A 209 7.62 -14.54 -13.75
C PHE A 209 7.81 -15.19 -15.13
N PRO A 210 6.93 -14.89 -16.11
CA PRO A 210 6.94 -15.58 -17.40
C PRO A 210 8.11 -15.23 -18.32
N ASN A 211 8.81 -14.13 -18.04
CA ASN A 211 9.96 -13.68 -18.83
C ASN A 211 11.28 -13.81 -18.07
N SER A 212 11.31 -14.57 -16.97
CA SER A 212 12.50 -14.71 -16.16
C SER A 212 13.33 -15.94 -16.52
N SER A 213 14.65 -15.79 -16.44
CA SER A 213 15.66 -16.80 -16.72
C SER A 213 16.60 -16.98 -15.54
N ALA A 214 17.37 -18.07 -15.53
CA ALA A 214 18.43 -18.26 -14.56
C ALA A 214 19.44 -17.09 -14.62
N GLY A 215 19.79 -16.55 -13.45
CA GLY A 215 20.65 -15.38 -13.33
C GLY A 215 19.94 -14.04 -13.22
N ASP A 216 18.62 -13.99 -13.46
CA ASP A 216 17.85 -12.78 -13.18
C ASP A 216 17.77 -12.55 -11.67
N VAL A 217 17.85 -11.30 -11.24
CA VAL A 217 17.69 -10.91 -9.84
C VAL A 217 16.21 -10.56 -9.59
N ILE A 218 15.64 -11.16 -8.55
CA ILE A 218 14.30 -10.84 -8.06
C ILE A 218 14.42 -10.09 -6.75
N GLU A 219 13.76 -8.95 -6.66
CA GLU A 219 13.61 -8.16 -5.44
C GLU A 219 12.26 -8.49 -4.80
N VAL A 220 12.27 -8.99 -3.57
CA VAL A 220 11.08 -9.32 -2.78
C VAL A 220 10.92 -8.30 -1.67
N TYR A 221 9.80 -7.57 -1.70
CA TYR A 221 9.43 -6.58 -0.70
C TYR A 221 8.39 -7.16 0.25
N ILE A 222 8.68 -7.16 1.54
CA ILE A 222 7.81 -7.68 2.61
C ILE A 222 7.44 -6.54 3.53
N VAL A 223 6.16 -6.18 3.56
CA VAL A 223 5.59 -5.21 4.49
C VAL A 223 5.04 -5.98 5.69
N ALA A 224 5.65 -5.78 6.85
CA ALA A 224 5.24 -6.46 8.08
C ALA A 224 5.71 -5.68 9.31
N SER A 225 4.89 -5.67 10.37
CA SER A 225 5.28 -5.13 11.69
C SER A 225 5.83 -3.70 11.62
N GLY A 226 5.28 -2.86 10.74
CA GLY A 226 5.66 -1.45 10.62
C GLY A 226 6.97 -1.21 9.86
N VAL A 227 7.54 -2.23 9.23
CA VAL A 227 8.74 -2.10 8.39
C VAL A 227 8.53 -2.72 7.00
N THR A 228 9.28 -2.21 6.02
CA THR A 228 9.51 -2.92 4.75
C THR A 228 10.90 -3.57 4.79
N ALA A 229 10.95 -4.88 4.60
CA ALA A 229 12.19 -5.62 4.32
C ALA A 229 12.28 -5.91 2.82
N MET A 230 13.47 -5.78 2.25
CA MET A 230 13.76 -6.14 0.87
C MET A 230 14.80 -7.26 0.85
N ILE A 231 14.53 -8.31 0.08
CA ILE A 231 15.41 -9.45 -0.16
C ILE A 231 15.70 -9.50 -1.67
N GLU A 232 16.97 -9.47 -2.05
CA GLU A 232 17.41 -9.76 -3.42
C GLU A 232 17.85 -11.22 -3.49
N ASP A 233 17.38 -11.96 -4.49
CA ASP A 233 17.85 -13.31 -4.75
C ASP A 233 17.90 -13.61 -6.26
N GLU A 234 18.87 -14.44 -6.65
CA GLU A 234 19.12 -14.78 -8.06
C GLU A 234 18.33 -16.03 -8.44
N VAL A 235 17.60 -15.98 -9.56
CA VAL A 235 16.88 -17.14 -10.08
C VAL A 235 17.88 -18.28 -10.36
N PRO A 236 17.72 -19.45 -9.72
CA PRO A 236 18.72 -20.50 -9.79
C PRO A 236 18.83 -21.11 -11.20
N SER A 237 20.05 -21.55 -11.53
CA SER A 237 20.31 -22.36 -12.73
C SER A 237 19.71 -23.77 -12.59
N ASP A 238 19.41 -24.43 -13.70
CA ASP A 238 18.81 -25.78 -13.71
C ASP A 238 19.68 -26.84 -13.02
N ASP A 239 20.97 -26.56 -12.85
CA ASP A 239 21.95 -27.49 -12.28
C ASP A 239 22.09 -27.36 -10.75
N THR A 240 21.38 -26.42 -10.11
CA THR A 240 21.39 -26.24 -8.65
C THR A 240 20.08 -26.76 -8.04
N GLU A 241 20.17 -27.87 -7.29
CA GLU A 241 19.07 -28.33 -6.42
C GLU A 241 18.64 -27.16 -5.50
N SER A 242 17.38 -26.72 -5.63
CA SER A 242 16.69 -25.86 -4.67
C SER A 242 16.73 -26.52 -3.30
N GLY A 243 17.45 -25.91 -2.36
CA GLY A 243 17.68 -26.46 -1.03
C GLY A 243 18.90 -25.87 -0.35
N ALA A 244 19.06 -24.55 -0.37
CA ALA A 244 19.99 -23.89 0.54
C ALA A 244 19.34 -23.82 1.93
N ASP A 245 19.34 -24.96 2.64
CA ASP A 245 19.28 -24.95 4.09
C ASP A 245 20.50 -24.16 4.59
N LYS A 246 20.27 -22.90 5.00
CA LYS A 246 21.27 -22.09 5.70
C LYS A 246 21.46 -22.63 7.13
N SER A 247 21.79 -23.92 7.27
CA SER A 247 22.32 -24.44 8.52
C SER A 247 23.77 -24.00 8.61
N GLU A 248 24.03 -23.01 9.48
CA GLU A 248 25.35 -22.52 9.82
C GLU A 248 26.34 -23.67 10.09
N VAL A 249 27.43 -23.71 9.32
CA VAL A 249 28.63 -24.46 9.67
C VAL A 249 29.37 -23.64 10.72
N ASN A 250 29.06 -23.88 11.99
CA ASN A 250 29.86 -23.39 13.10
C ASN A 250 30.96 -24.43 13.40
N ASP A 251 32.16 -24.19 12.86
CA ASP A 251 33.33 -25.06 13.07
C ASP A 251 34.28 -24.41 14.11
N GLY A 252 34.22 -24.98 15.34
CA GLY A 252 35.33 -25.25 16.27
C GLY A 252 36.35 -24.17 16.62
#